data_AF-A0A3N5FCG3-F1
#
_entry.id   AF-A0A3N5FCG3-F1
#
_cell.length_a   1.000
_cell.length_b   1.000
_cell.length_c   1.000
_cell.angle_alpha   90.00
_cell.angle_beta   90.00
_cell.angle_gamma   90.00
#
_symmetry.space_group_name_H-M   'P 1'
#
loop_
_entity.id
_entity.type
_entity.pdbx_description
1 polymer ?
#
loop_
_entity_poly.entity_id
_entity_poly.type
_entity_poly.pdbx_seq_one_letter_code
_entity_poly.pdbx_strand_id
1 'polypeptide(L)'
;MLAAPALPARAQSAPRTVRTALATVEVTEFARGLQHPWGLAFLPEGRMLVTERPGRLRLVEPDGRLSVPLAGVPTVLAQGQGGLLGVVLSP
;
A
#
# COMPACT_ATOMS: atom_id res chain seq x y z
N MET A 1 -35.15 11.07 -1.00
CA MET A 1 -33.73 11.35 -0.76
C MET A 1 -33.24 10.37 0.29
N LEU A 2 -32.54 9.30 -0.11
CA LEU A 2 -31.95 8.35 0.83
C LEU A 2 -30.50 8.80 1.09
N ALA A 3 -30.23 9.28 2.30
CA ALA A 3 -28.87 9.57 2.74
C ALA A 3 -28.09 8.26 2.85
N ALA A 4 -26.99 8.13 2.10
CA ALA A 4 -26.10 6.99 2.22
C ALA A 4 -25.36 7.08 3.58
N PRO A 5 -25.24 5.97 4.33
CA PRO A 5 -24.49 5.98 5.58
C PRO A 5 -22.99 6.14 5.27
N ALA A 6 -22.33 7.05 6.00
CA ALA A 6 -20.88 7.16 5.96
C ALA A 6 -20.27 5.87 6.56
N LEU A 7 -19.48 5.15 5.77
CA LEU A 7 -18.72 4.00 6.26
C LEU A 7 -17.72 4.48 7.33
N PRO A 8 -17.59 3.79 8.47
CA PRO A 8 -16.63 4.17 9.50
C PRO A 8 -15.21 4.11 8.92
N ALA A 9 -14.43 5.17 9.13
CA ALA A 9 -13.01 5.16 8.87
C ALA A 9 -12.36 4.00 9.64
N ARG A 10 -11.60 3.15 8.94
CA ARG A 10 -10.88 2.03 9.58
C ARG A 10 -9.84 2.63 10.53
N ALA A 11 -10.00 2.40 11.83
CA ALA A 11 -9.02 2.82 12.82
C ALA A 11 -7.65 2.19 12.49
N GLN A 12 -6.63 3.05 12.43
CA GLN A 12 -5.24 2.63 12.31
C GLN A 12 -4.86 1.84 13.57
N SER A 13 -4.11 0.76 13.39
CA SER A 13 -3.62 -0.06 14.51
C SER A 13 -2.77 0.82 15.43
N ALA A 14 -2.97 0.69 16.75
CA ALA A 14 -2.18 1.45 17.71
C ALA A 14 -0.67 1.18 17.50
N PRO A 15 0.19 2.21 17.62
CA PRO A 15 1.63 2.03 17.52
C PRO A 15 2.10 0.96 18.51
N ARG A 16 2.95 0.05 18.04
CA ARG A 16 3.60 -0.96 18.89
C ARG A 16 5.08 -0.64 19.02
N THR A 17 5.60 -0.73 20.23
CA THR A 17 7.03 -0.59 20.49
C THR A 17 7.75 -1.91 20.23
N VAL A 18 8.78 -1.91 19.39
CA VAL A 18 9.57 -3.08 19.03
C VAL A 18 11.03 -2.83 19.36
N ARG A 19 11.64 -3.71 20.15
CA ARG A 19 13.09 -3.70 20.38
C ARG A 19 13.79 -4.41 19.22
N THR A 20 14.77 -3.73 18.64
CA THR A 20 15.67 -4.27 17.61
C THR A 20 17.07 -4.42 18.19
N ALA A 21 18.00 -4.97 17.40
CA ALA A 21 19.40 -5.13 17.83
C ALA A 21 20.10 -3.79 18.15
N LEU A 22 19.68 -2.69 17.51
CA LEU A 22 20.36 -1.38 17.61
C LEU A 22 19.54 -0.33 18.35
N ALA A 23 18.20 -0.44 18.33
CA ALA A 23 17.31 0.57 18.91
C ALA A 23 15.93 0.01 19.23
N THR A 24 15.18 0.76 20.03
CA THR A 24 13.73 0.56 20.16
C THR A 24 13.01 1.47 19.18
N VAL A 25 12.08 0.92 18.40
CA VAL A 25 11.32 1.65 17.38
C VAL A 25 9.82 1.54 17.64
N GLU A 26 9.06 2.55 17.22
CA GLU A 26 7.60 2.46 17.15
C GLU A 26 7.19 2.03 15.75
N VAL A 27 6.27 1.06 15.68
CA VAL A 27 5.76 0.51 14.43
C VAL A 27 4.25 0.72 14.39
N THR A 28 3.79 1.41 13.36
CA THR A 28 2.36 1.62 13.10
C THR A 28 2.01 0.93 11.79
N GLU A 29 0.99 0.06 11.81
CA GLU A 29 0.47 -0.51 10.56
C GLU A 29 -0.29 0.58 9.80
N PHE A 30 0.28 1.04 8.69
CA PHE A 30 -0.36 2.07 7.86
C PHE A 30 -1.45 1.50 6.95
N ALA A 31 -1.15 0.40 6.24
CA ALA A 31 -2.09 -0.26 5.33
C ALA A 31 -1.97 -1.79 5.46
N ARG A 32 -3.06 -2.50 5.18
CA ARG A 32 -3.15 -3.97 5.25
C ARG A 32 -3.89 -4.56 4.06
N GLY A 33 -3.70 -5.87 3.83
CA GLY A 33 -4.35 -6.58 2.72
C GLY A 33 -3.59 -6.51 1.39
N LEU A 34 -2.35 -6.03 1.41
CA LEU A 34 -1.42 -6.10 0.28
C LEU A 34 -0.90 -7.53 0.09
N GLN A 35 -0.72 -7.94 -1.16
CA GLN A 35 -0.21 -9.25 -1.55
C GLN A 35 1.22 -9.12 -2.06
N HIS A 36 2.20 -9.46 -1.23
CA HIS A 36 3.63 -9.33 -1.55
C HIS A 36 3.99 -7.94 -2.10
N PRO A 37 3.80 -6.86 -1.32
CA PRO A 37 4.18 -5.52 -1.75
C PRO A 37 5.69 -5.44 -2.04
N TRP A 38 6.09 -4.72 -3.09
CA TRP A 38 7.48 -4.66 -3.55
C TRP A 38 8.06 -3.24 -3.54
N GLY A 39 7.45 -2.33 -4.29
CA GLY A 39 7.85 -0.93 -4.41
C GLY A 39 6.72 0.02 -4.07
N LEU A 40 7.07 1.25 -3.73
CA LEU A 40 6.11 2.33 -3.49
C LEU A 40 6.61 3.66 -4.05
N ALA A 41 5.68 4.54 -4.41
CA ALA A 41 5.94 5.92 -4.76
C ALA A 41 4.86 6.83 -4.18
N PHE A 42 5.26 7.93 -3.53
CA PHE A 42 4.34 8.94 -3.02
C PHE A 42 3.83 9.82 -4.15
N LEU A 43 2.53 10.09 -4.15
CA LEU A 43 1.90 11.07 -5.03
C LEU A 43 1.86 12.44 -4.34
N PRO A 44 1.86 13.57 -5.08
CA PRO A 44 1.91 14.93 -4.52
C PRO A 44 0.82 15.25 -3.50
N GLU A 45 -0.35 14.64 -3.64
CA GLU A 45 -1.52 14.82 -2.77
C GLU A 45 -1.54 13.92 -1.52
N GLY A 46 -0.46 13.17 -1.26
CA GLY A 46 -0.32 12.33 -0.05
C GLY A 46 -0.84 10.90 -0.19
N ARG A 47 -1.32 10.50 -1.38
CA ARG A 47 -1.59 9.10 -1.72
C ARG A 47 -0.28 8.37 -2.05
N MET A 48 -0.34 7.04 -2.11
CA MET A 48 0.79 6.23 -2.56
C MET A 48 0.38 5.24 -3.64
N LEU A 49 1.25 5.04 -4.62
CA LEU A 49 1.23 3.84 -5.46
C LEU A 49 2.05 2.75 -4.78
N VAL A 50 1.51 1.53 -4.71
CA VAL A 50 2.21 0.35 -4.21
C VAL A 50 2.11 -0.77 -5.22
N THR A 51 3.25 -1.31 -5.65
CA THR A 51 3.30 -2.49 -6.51
C THR A 51 3.20 -3.76 -5.66
N GLU A 52 2.44 -4.72 -6.17
CA GLU A 52 2.31 -6.06 -5.62
C GLU A 52 2.93 -7.03 -6.63
N ARG A 53 3.88 -7.83 -6.15
CA ARG A 53 4.71 -8.72 -6.97
C ARG A 53 3.92 -9.60 -7.97
N PRO A 54 2.70 -10.11 -7.66
CA PRO A 54 1.90 -10.88 -8.60
C PRO A 54 1.39 -10.13 -9.84
N GLY A 55 1.69 -8.84 -10.01
CA GLY A 55 1.29 -8.06 -11.19
C GLY A 55 0.17 -7.06 -10.95
N ARG A 56 0.04 -6.52 -9.73
CA ARG A 56 -1.02 -5.56 -9.39
C ARG A 56 -0.40 -4.24 -8.92
N LEU A 57 -1.00 -3.13 -9.32
CA LEU A 57 -0.69 -1.81 -8.78
C LEU A 57 -1.88 -1.36 -7.93
N ARG A 58 -1.61 -0.86 -6.72
CA ARG A 58 -2.62 -0.40 -5.76
C ARG A 58 -2.41 1.08 -5.50
N LEU A 59 -3.52 1.80 -5.36
CA LEU A 59 -3.53 3.11 -4.73
C LEU A 59 -3.82 2.93 -3.23
N VAL A 60 -3.01 3.55 -2.40
CA VAL A 60 -3.21 3.65 -0.96
C VAL A 60 -3.57 5.09 -0.64
N GLU A 61 -4.73 5.27 -0.02
CA GLU A 61 -5.22 6.57 0.44
C GLU A 61 -4.45 7.06 1.68
N PRO A 62 -4.55 8.35 2.04
CA PRO A 62 -3.84 8.88 3.22
C PRO A 62 -4.27 8.25 4.55
N ASP A 63 -5.45 7.62 4.59
CA ASP A 63 -5.97 6.87 5.74
C ASP A 63 -5.58 5.37 5.73
N GLY A 64 -4.77 4.94 4.75
CA GLY A 64 -4.33 3.55 4.61
C GLY A 64 -5.30 2.64 3.86
N ARG A 65 -6.45 3.15 3.37
CA ARG A 65 -7.39 2.36 2.57
C ARG A 65 -6.79 2.00 1.22
N LEU A 66 -6.98 0.74 0.80
CA LEU A 66 -6.57 0.26 -0.52
C LEU A 66 -7.70 0.47 -1.56
N SER A 67 -7.34 0.93 -2.76
CA SER A 67 -8.19 0.81 -3.95
C SER A 67 -8.32 -0.64 -4.41
N VAL A 68 -9.17 -0.93 -5.40
CA VAL A 68 -9.03 -2.15 -6.24
C VAL A 68 -7.73 -2.08 -7.08
N PRO A 69 -7.24 -3.18 -7.68
CA PRO A 69 -6.08 -3.11 -8.57
C PRO A 69 -6.33 -2.10 -9.70
N LEU A 70 -5.35 -1.25 -9.99
CA LEU A 70 -5.42 -0.32 -11.10
C LEU A 70 -5.32 -1.09 -12.42
N ALA A 71 -6.06 -0.61 -13.44
CA ALA A 71 -5.99 -1.12 -14.80
C ALA A 71 -4.75 -0.57 -15.54
N GLY A 72 -4.43 -1.14 -16.69
CA GLY A 72 -3.30 -0.69 -17.52
C GLY A 72 -1.92 -1.13 -17.03
N VAL A 73 -1.86 -1.95 -15.98
CA VAL A 73 -0.62 -2.56 -15.48
C VAL A 73 -0.19 -3.70 -16.41
N PRO A 74 1.08 -3.78 -16.81
CA PRO A 74 1.55 -4.84 -17.70
C PRO A 74 1.43 -6.23 -17.06
N THR A 75 1.20 -7.25 -17.89
CA THR A 75 1.35 -8.65 -17.48
C THR A 75 2.82 -8.92 -17.11
N VAL A 76 3.04 -9.66 -16.03
CA VAL A 76 4.37 -9.99 -15.52
C VAL A 76 4.53 -11.49 -15.32
N LEU A 77 5.77 -11.98 -15.35
CA LEU A 77 6.12 -13.32 -14.90
C LEU A 77 6.44 -13.30 -13.40
N ALA A 78 5.47 -13.67 -12.57
CA ALA A 78 5.62 -13.72 -11.11
C ALA A 78 6.16 -15.09 -10.63
N GLN A 79 7.45 -15.35 -10.85
CA GLN A 79 8.12 -16.59 -10.44
C GLN A 79 9.46 -16.30 -9.76
N GLY A 80 9.79 -17.03 -8.69
CA GLY A 80 11.04 -16.82 -7.96
C GLY A 80 11.11 -15.40 -7.40
N GLN A 81 12.08 -14.61 -7.86
CA GLN A 81 12.22 -13.18 -7.54
C GLN A 81 11.55 -12.24 -8.56
N GLY A 82 10.96 -12.77 -9.64
CA GLY A 82 10.27 -12.01 -10.66
C GLY A 82 8.87 -11.54 -10.25
N GLY A 83 8.36 -10.54 -10.95
CA GLY A 83 7.04 -9.95 -10.76
C GLY A 83 6.96 -8.49 -11.18
N LEU A 84 5.95 -7.77 -10.69
CA LEU A 84 5.90 -6.31 -10.78
C LEU A 84 6.73 -5.69 -9.65
N LEU A 85 7.81 -5.00 -10.00
CA LEU A 85 8.86 -4.58 -9.06
C LEU A 85 8.74 -3.09 -8.70
N GLY A 86 9.76 -2.28 -8.99
CA GLY A 86 9.78 -0.86 -8.65
C GLY A 86 8.73 -0.05 -9.42
N VAL A 87 8.33 1.07 -8.83
CA VAL A 87 7.52 2.12 -9.46
C VAL A 87 8.16 3.47 -9.14
N VAL A 88 8.17 4.37 -10.11
CA VAL A 88 8.69 5.73 -9.95
C VAL A 88 7.80 6.68 -10.75
N LEU A 89 7.61 7.89 -10.24
CA LEU A 89 6.94 8.94 -10.97
C LEU A 89 7.91 9.57 -11.96
N SER A 90 7.38 10.01 -13.11
CA SER A 90 8.13 10.92 -13.99
C SER A 90 8.46 12.22 -13.22
N PRO A 91 9.61 12.86 -13.51
CA PRO A 91 9.83 14.26 -13.16
C PRO A 91 8.72 15.18 -13.69
#